data_AF-A0A967WJB1-F1
#
_entry.id   AF-A0A967WJB1-F1
#
_cell.length_a   1.000
_cell.length_b   1.000
_cell.length_c   1.000
_cell.angle_alpha   90.00
_cell.angle_beta   90.00
_cell.angle_gamma   90.00
#
_symmetry.space_group_name_H-M   'P 1'
#
loop_
_entity.id
_entity.type
_entity.pdbx_description
1 polymer ?
#
loop_
_entity_poly.entity_id
_entity_poly.type
_entity_poly.pdbx_seq_one_letter_code
_entity_poly.pdbx_strand_id
1 'polypeptide(L)'
;MIELSLGQYEDALGHLEAAYATEPNVMTTRQLLGEALIVNGHLDAGQTLWADTNSEQGQLDARVFWYQHIGDAERAAWIEQAARDQ
;
A
#
# COMPACT_ATOMS: atom_id res chain seq x y z
N MET A 1 -0.44 13.56 8.79
CA MET A 1 0.56 12.72 8.08
C MET A 1 0.28 11.30 8.48
N ILE A 2 0.24 10.37 7.52
CA ILE A 2 0.09 8.93 7.78
C ILE A 2 1.50 8.36 7.96
N GLU A 3 1.66 7.33 8.78
CA GLU A 3 2.94 6.68 9.10
C GLU A 3 3.70 6.21 7.84
N LEU A 4 2.99 5.82 6.79
CA LEU A 4 3.54 5.56 5.45
C LEU A 4 4.34 6.74 4.90
N SER A 5 3.88 7.98 5.12
CA SER A 5 4.56 9.20 4.67
C SER A 5 5.78 9.58 5.53
N LEU A 6 5.95 8.92 6.68
CA LEU A 6 7.06 9.15 7.61
C LEU A 6 8.13 8.07 7.51
N GLY A 7 7.96 7.08 6.63
CA GLY A 7 8.84 5.91 6.53
C GLY A 7 8.65 4.89 7.66
N GLN A 8 7.61 5.04 8.47
CA GLN A 8 7.28 4.15 9.60
C GLN A 8 6.43 2.98 9.09
N TYR A 9 6.99 2.21 8.17
CA TYR A 9 6.24 1.21 7.42
C TYR A 9 5.73 0.06 8.30
N GLU A 10 6.51 -0.40 9.27
CA GLU A 10 6.11 -1.49 10.19
C GLU A 10 4.99 -1.07 11.15
N ASP A 11 5.08 0.14 11.73
CA ASP A 11 4.00 0.68 12.57
C ASP A 11 2.72 0.92 11.76
N ALA A 12 2.85 1.46 10.54
CA ALA A 12 1.73 1.64 9.62
C ALA A 12 1.03 0.31 9.34
N LEU A 13 1.80 -0.75 9.08
CA LEU A 13 1.26 -2.09 8.85
C LEU A 13 0.49 -2.57 10.09
N GLY A 14 1.08 -2.51 11.28
CA GLY A 14 0.42 -2.94 12.52
C GLY A 14 -0.88 -2.21 12.82
N HIS A 15 -0.92 -0.88 12.64
CA HIS A 15 -2.15 -0.10 12.84
C HIS A 15 -3.22 -0.41 11.79
N LEU A 16 -2.82 -0.62 10.54
CA LEU A 16 -3.74 -0.94 9.44
C LEU A 16 -4.28 -2.37 9.53
N GLU A 17 -3.49 -3.33 10.01
CA GLU A 17 -3.96 -4.68 10.32
C GLU A 17 -5.01 -4.66 11.43
N ALA A 18 -4.78 -3.90 12.49
CA ALA A 18 -5.76 -3.73 13.57
C ALA A 18 -7.06 -3.05 13.09
N ALA A 19 -6.92 -2.03 12.23
CA ALA A 19 -8.06 -1.36 11.61
C ALA A 19 -8.85 -2.31 10.70
N TYR A 20 -8.17 -3.10 9.88
CA TYR A 20 -8.78 -4.08 8.99
C TYR A 20 -9.48 -5.21 9.76
N ALA A 21 -8.91 -5.66 10.88
CA ALA A 21 -9.54 -6.65 11.75
C ALA A 21 -10.85 -6.14 12.38
N THR A 22 -10.95 -4.83 12.61
CA THR A 22 -12.15 -4.21 13.20
C THR A 22 -13.20 -3.93 12.12
N GLU A 23 -12.80 -3.37 10.99
CA GLU A 23 -13.69 -2.97 9.90
C GLU A 23 -13.15 -3.43 8.54
N PRO A 24 -13.30 -4.73 8.22
CA PRO A 24 -12.70 -5.28 7.01
C PRO A 24 -13.34 -4.72 5.75
N ASN A 25 -14.56 -4.18 5.79
CA ASN A 25 -15.28 -3.71 4.59
C ASN A 25 -14.95 -2.27 4.19
N VAL A 26 -14.08 -1.57 4.92
CA VAL A 26 -13.70 -0.20 4.59
C VAL A 26 -12.66 -0.23 3.46
N MET A 27 -13.08 0.23 2.27
CA MET A 27 -12.25 0.29 1.07
C MET A 27 -10.91 1.00 1.32
N THR A 28 -10.94 2.16 1.98
CA THR A 28 -9.73 2.93 2.30
C THR A 28 -8.77 2.15 3.20
N THR A 29 -9.28 1.41 4.18
CA THR A 29 -8.44 0.57 5.06
C THR A 29 -7.79 -0.56 4.27
N ARG A 30 -8.52 -1.20 3.35
CA ARG A 30 -7.96 -2.23 2.46
C ARG A 30 -6.88 -1.66 1.53
N GLN A 31 -7.12 -0.50 0.92
CA GLN A 31 -6.14 0.19 0.07
C GLN A 31 -4.86 0.54 0.84
N LEU A 32 -5.01 1.18 2.01
CA LEU A 32 -3.88 1.56 2.86
C LEU A 32 -3.13 0.33 3.38
N LEU A 33 -3.84 -0.71 3.82
CA LEU A 33 -3.22 -1.96 4.26
C LEU A 33 -2.49 -2.64 3.11
N GLY A 34 -3.07 -2.66 1.91
CA GLY A 34 -2.43 -3.21 0.73
C GLY A 34 -1.14 -2.45 0.38
N GLU A 35 -1.16 -1.12 0.49
CA GLU A 35 0.03 -0.29 0.30
C GLU A 35 1.08 -0.60 1.38
N ALA A 36 0.67 -0.65 2.65
CA ALA A 36 1.55 -0.99 3.78
C ALA A 36 2.19 -2.37 3.62
N LEU A 37 1.44 -3.37 3.13
CA LEU A 37 1.96 -4.70 2.84
C LEU A 37 3.02 -4.66 1.74
N ILE A 38 2.73 -4.00 0.62
CA ILE A 38 3.69 -3.88 -0.50
C ILE A 38 4.97 -3.19 -0.04
N VAL A 39 4.85 -2.06 0.66
CA VAL A 39 6.02 -1.32 1.14
C VAL A 39 6.66 -1.94 2.37
N ASN A 40 6.22 -3.09 2.87
CA ASN A 40 6.97 -3.92 3.81
C ASN A 40 7.53 -5.20 3.16
N GLY A 41 7.39 -5.34 1.84
CA GLY A 41 7.89 -6.50 1.07
C GLY A 41 6.88 -7.64 0.92
N HIS A 42 5.68 -7.51 1.49
CA HIS A 42 4.58 -8.47 1.34
C HIS A 42 3.80 -8.24 0.05
N LEU A 43 4.50 -8.31 -1.08
CA LEU A 43 3.99 -7.98 -2.41
C LEU A 43 2.70 -8.74 -2.77
N ASP A 44 2.69 -10.07 -2.61
CA ASP A 44 1.56 -10.94 -3.00
C ASP A 44 0.28 -10.66 -2.18
N ALA A 45 0.42 -10.54 -0.86
CA ALA A 45 -0.70 -10.23 0.03
C ALA A 45 -1.23 -8.81 -0.22
N GLY A 46 -0.34 -7.84 -0.42
CA GLY A 46 -0.71 -6.47 -0.71
C GLY A 46 -1.40 -6.32 -2.07
N GLN A 47 -0.93 -7.04 -3.08
CA GLN A 47 -1.58 -7.12 -4.40
C GLN A 47 -2.99 -7.70 -4.30
N THR A 48 -3.16 -8.81 -3.59
CA THR A 48 -4.48 -9.45 -3.43
C THR A 48 -5.48 -8.47 -2.80
N LEU A 49 -5.06 -7.75 -1.77
CA LEU A 49 -5.91 -6.79 -1.09
C LEU A 49 -6.21 -5.56 -1.96
N TRP A 50 -5.25 -5.10 -2.75
CA TRP A 50 -5.44 -4.03 -3.72
C TRP A 50 -6.38 -4.41 -4.87
N ALA A 51 -6.23 -5.60 -5.44
CA ALA A 51 -7.03 -6.10 -6.55
C ALA A 51 -8.53 -6.18 -6.19
N ASP A 52 -8.85 -6.50 -4.94
CA ASP A 52 -10.22 -6.49 -4.42
C ASP A 52 -10.82 -5.07 -4.33
N THR A 53 -9.98 -4.05 -4.12
CA THR A 53 -10.40 -2.65 -3.99
C THR A 53 -10.40 -1.86 -5.30
N ASN A 54 -10.11 -2.52 -6.44
CA ASN A 54 -9.73 -1.95 -7.73
C ASN A 54 -10.87 -1.17 -8.46
N SER A 55 -11.36 -0.11 -7.82
CA SER A 55 -12.31 0.85 -8.41
C SER A 55 -11.66 2.20 -8.76
N GLU A 56 -10.42 2.46 -8.37
CA GLU A 56 -9.74 3.75 -8.63
C GLU A 56 -8.39 3.54 -9.33
N GLN A 57 -8.45 3.25 -10.63
CA GLN A 57 -7.29 3.24 -11.53
C GLN A 57 -6.48 4.55 -11.38
N GLY A 58 -5.22 4.44 -10.93
CA GLY A 58 -4.27 5.57 -10.82
C GLY A 58 -3.78 5.90 -9.42
N GLN A 59 -4.32 5.27 -8.36
CA GLN A 59 -3.86 5.53 -7.00
C GLN A 59 -2.47 4.91 -6.71
N LEU A 60 -2.15 3.75 -7.32
CA LEU A 60 -0.81 3.15 -7.29
C LEU A 60 0.21 3.98 -8.07
N ASP A 61 -0.13 4.49 -9.26
CA ASP A 61 0.74 5.41 -10.01
C ASP A 61 1.12 6.66 -9.21
N ALA A 62 0.15 7.24 -8.49
CA ALA A 62 0.41 8.37 -7.60
C ALA A 62 1.38 8.00 -6.46
N ARG A 63 1.35 6.75 -5.98
CA ARG A 63 2.29 6.23 -4.97
C ARG A 63 3.66 5.97 -5.56
N VAL A 64 3.75 5.36 -6.74
CA VAL A 64 5.04 5.19 -7.45
C VAL A 64 5.72 6.55 -7.60
N PHE A 65 4.98 7.56 -8.08
CA PHE A 65 5.51 8.93 -8.18
C PHE A 65 5.95 9.49 -6.83
N TRP A 66 5.17 9.29 -5.77
CA TRP A 66 5.51 9.78 -4.43
C TRP A 66 6.79 9.13 -3.87
N TYR A 67 6.92 7.80 -3.93
CA TYR A 67 8.12 7.09 -3.49
C TYR A 67 9.36 7.50 -4.31
N GLN A 68 9.21 7.72 -5.63
CA GLN A 68 10.27 8.28 -6.45
C GLN A 68 10.66 9.70 -6.02
N HIS A 69 9.67 10.54 -5.68
CA HIS A 69 9.90 11.93 -5.26
C HIS A 69 10.67 12.02 -3.94
N ILE A 70 10.38 11.13 -2.98
CA ILE A 70 11.11 11.07 -1.71
C ILE A 70 12.45 10.33 -1.81
N GLY A 71 12.81 9.82 -3.01
CA GLY A 71 14.07 9.14 -3.27
C GLY A 71 14.09 7.64 -2.88
N ASP A 72 12.94 7.07 -2.57
CA ASP A 72 12.79 5.69 -2.09
C ASP A 72 12.49 4.73 -3.27
N ALA A 73 13.51 4.58 -4.14
CA ALA A 73 13.38 3.86 -5.42
C ALA A 73 13.04 2.36 -5.26
N GLU A 74 13.43 1.75 -4.14
CA GLU A 74 13.10 0.36 -3.83
C GLU A 74 11.58 0.19 -3.66
N ARG A 75 10.96 1.01 -2.82
CA ARG A 75 9.52 0.96 -2.55
C ARG A 75 8.72 1.35 -3.78
N ALA A 76 9.21 2.32 -4.56
CA ALA A 76 8.62 2.65 -5.86
C ALA A 76 8.58 1.43 -6.79
N ALA A 77 9.67 0.65 -6.88
CA ALA A 77 9.72 -0.55 -7.70
C ALA A 77 8.76 -1.65 -7.21
N TRP A 78 8.61 -1.81 -5.89
CA TRP A 78 7.68 -2.76 -5.30
C TRP A 78 6.21 -2.42 -5.59
N ILE A 79 5.84 -1.13 -5.45
CA ILE A 79 4.51 -0.64 -5.81
C ILE A 79 4.26 -0.79 -7.31
N GLU A 80 5.25 -0.48 -8.15
CA GLU A 80 5.15 -0.63 -9.60
C GLU A 80 4.97 -2.10 -10.01
N GLN A 81 5.70 -3.02 -9.36
CA GLN A 81 5.54 -4.45 -9.57
C GLN A 81 4.13 -4.90 -9.17
N ALA A 82 3.64 -4.46 -8.01
CA ALA A 82 2.30 -4.78 -7.54
C ALA A 82 1.16 -4.22 -8.42
N ALA A 83 1.42 -3.14 -9.16
CA ALA A 83 0.48 -2.59 -10.12
C ALA A 83 0.48 -3.33 -11.47
N ARG A 84 1.60 -3.94 -11.87
CA ARG A 84 1.76 -4.63 -13.16
C ARG A 84 1.21 -6.05 -13.20
N ASP A 85 1.16 -6.73 -12.05
CA ASP A 85 0.70 -8.13 -11.92
C ASP A 85 -0.83 -8.26 -11.72
N GLN A 86 -1.59 -7.19 -11.99
CA GLN A 86 -3.08 -7.15 -11.98
C GLN A 86 -3.68 -7.22 -13.39
#